data_AF-A0A4Z0E4A9-F1
#
_entry.id   AF-A0A4Z0E4A9-F1
#
_cell.length_a   1.000
_cell.length_b   1.000
_cell.length_c   1.000
_cell.angle_alpha   90.00
_cell.angle_beta   90.00
_cell.angle_gamma   90.00
#
_symmetry.space_group_name_H-M   'P 1'
#
loop_
_entity.id
_entity.type
_entity.pdbx_description
1 polymer ?
#
loop_
_entity_poly.entity_id
_entity_poly.type
_entity_poly.pdbx_seq_one_letter_code
_entity_poly.pdbx_strand_id
1 'polypeptide(L)'
;MARKTIEQRLAQLDAQRAALKARQSKQDRAIDTRRKVLLGALVLQRLEAGHDPAFTQRLTDWLRRELPGFLTREADKALFADLIGSETIPEAASVRSEPAAISQPSGEAGEAA
;
A
#
# COMPACT_ATOMS: atom_id res chain seq x y z
N MET A 1 42.05 -37.76 -33.17
CA MET A 1 41.45 -37.07 -32.01
C MET A 1 41.71 -35.58 -32.12
N ALA A 2 40.75 -34.84 -32.70
CA ALA A 2 40.93 -33.42 -33.00
C ALA A 2 41.11 -32.61 -31.70
N ARG A 3 42.28 -31.97 -31.53
CA ARG A 3 42.47 -30.94 -30.51
C ARG A 3 41.50 -29.81 -30.82
N LYS A 4 40.47 -29.62 -29.99
CA LYS A 4 39.63 -28.41 -30.01
C LYS A 4 40.56 -27.20 -29.97
N THR A 5 40.35 -26.24 -30.87
CA THR A 5 41.11 -24.99 -30.88
C THR A 5 40.86 -24.24 -29.57
N ILE A 6 41.82 -23.41 -29.15
CA ILE A 6 41.71 -22.65 -27.89
C ILE A 6 40.42 -21.82 -27.86
N GLU A 7 40.01 -21.29 -29.02
CA GLU A 7 38.76 -20.56 -29.22
C GLU A 7 37.52 -21.41 -28.93
N GLN A 8 37.48 -22.66 -29.40
CA GLN A 8 36.35 -23.57 -29.11
C GLN A 8 36.25 -23.91 -27.63
N ARG A 9 37.39 -24.01 -26.93
CA ARG A 9 37.42 -24.21 -25.47
C ARG A 9 36.97 -22.97 -24.72
N LEU A 10 37.36 -21.79 -25.18
CA LEU A 10 36.94 -20.51 -24.60
C LEU A 10 35.43 -20.33 -24.75
N ALA A 11 34.89 -20.53 -25.96
CA ALA A 11 33.45 -20.47 -26.22
C ALA A 11 32.66 -21.48 -25.37
N GLN A 12 33.19 -22.69 -25.16
CA GLN A 12 32.55 -23.71 -24.32
C GLN A 12 32.54 -23.31 -22.83
N LEU A 13 33.61 -22.70 -22.32
CA LEU A 13 33.68 -22.22 -20.94
C LEU A 13 32.77 -21.01 -20.71
N ASP A 14 32.69 -20.10 -21.67
CA ASP A 14 31.81 -18.93 -21.57
C ASP A 14 30.32 -19.34 -21.64
N ALA A 15 29.98 -20.31 -22.48
CA ALA A 15 28.63 -20.89 -22.51
C ALA A 15 28.25 -21.54 -21.16
N GLN A 16 29.19 -22.26 -20.53
CA GLN A 16 28.96 -22.86 -19.21
C GLN A 16 28.79 -21.79 -18.12
N ARG A 17 29.62 -20.75 -18.13
CA ARG A 17 29.49 -19.61 -17.19
C ARG A 17 28.15 -18.89 -17.36
N ALA A 18 27.74 -18.64 -18.60
CA ALA A 18 26.45 -18.00 -18.89
C ALA A 18 25.28 -18.85 -18.36
N ALA A 19 25.32 -20.17 -18.57
CA ALA A 19 24.30 -21.09 -18.07
C ALA A 19 24.22 -21.12 -16.53
N LEU A 20 25.38 -21.15 -15.85
CA LEU A 20 25.43 -21.11 -14.38
C LEU A 20 24.90 -19.77 -13.84
N LYS A 21 25.29 -18.65 -14.44
CA LYS A 21 24.81 -17.31 -14.07
C LYS A 21 23.30 -17.18 -14.29
N ALA A 22 22.78 -17.71 -15.39
CA ALA A 22 21.34 -17.74 -15.65
C ALA A 22 20.60 -18.54 -14.56
N ARG A 23 21.11 -19.72 -14.19
CA ARG A 23 20.53 -20.54 -13.12
C ARG A 23 20.60 -19.86 -11.75
N GLN A 24 21.69 -19.15 -11.46
CA GLN A 24 21.84 -18.39 -10.22
C GLN A 24 20.82 -17.26 -10.17
N SER A 25 20.72 -16.44 -11.22
CA SER A 25 19.75 -15.33 -11.27
C SER A 25 18.30 -15.81 -11.12
N LYS A 26 17.97 -17.01 -11.63
CA LYS A 26 16.65 -17.62 -11.44
C LYS A 26 16.38 -17.99 -9.98
N GLN A 27 17.37 -18.56 -9.29
CA GLN A 27 17.26 -18.88 -7.87
C GLN A 27 17.15 -17.62 -7.01
N ASP A 28 17.95 -16.60 -7.32
CA ASP A 28 17.94 -15.33 -6.58
C ASP A 28 16.56 -14.65 -6.68
N ARG A 29 15.97 -14.61 -7.88
CA ARG A 29 14.59 -14.09 -8.06
C ARG A 29 13.55 -14.93 -7.34
N ALA A 30 13.70 -16.25 -7.32
CA ALA A 30 12.76 -17.13 -6.62
C ALA A 30 12.82 -16.91 -5.09
N ILE A 31 14.02 -16.78 -4.54
CA ILE A 31 14.24 -16.49 -3.11
C ILE A 31 13.72 -15.09 -2.77
N ASP A 32 14.03 -14.08 -3.59
CA ASP A 32 13.59 -12.71 -3.40
C ASP A 32 12.04 -12.60 -3.42
N THR A 33 11.40 -13.24 -4.40
CA THR A 33 9.93 -13.31 -4.47
C THR A 33 9.36 -13.98 -3.23
N ARG A 34 9.92 -15.12 -2.81
CA ARG A 34 9.44 -15.83 -1.62
C ARG A 34 9.62 -15.01 -0.35
N ARG A 35 10.75 -14.32 -0.19
CA ARG A 35 11.02 -13.45 0.96
C ARG A 35 10.03 -12.29 1.02
N LYS A 36 9.78 -11.62 -0.11
CA LYS A 36 8.82 -10.51 -0.21
C LYS A 36 7.41 -10.96 0.14
N VAL A 37 6.97 -12.11 -0.39
CA VAL A 37 5.64 -12.68 -0.10
C VAL A 37 5.50 -13.06 1.37
N LEU A 38 6.47 -13.77 1.94
CA LEU A 38 6.41 -14.18 3.34
C LEU A 38 6.42 -13.00 4.31
N LEU A 39 7.23 -11.97 4.02
CA LEU A 39 7.29 -10.76 4.83
C LEU A 39 5.97 -9.98 4.75
N GLY A 40 5.39 -9.86 3.55
CA GLY A 40 4.06 -9.25 3.38
C GLY A 40 2.97 -10.00 4.14
N ALA A 41 2.92 -11.33 4.01
CA ALA A 41 1.96 -12.17 4.72
C ALA A 41 2.07 -12.03 6.24
N LEU A 42 3.29 -11.98 6.79
CA LEU A 42 3.51 -11.78 8.22
C LEU A 42 3.00 -10.41 8.69
N VAL A 43 3.25 -9.35 7.92
CA VAL A 43 2.79 -7.99 8.26
C VAL A 43 1.26 -7.95 8.26
N LEU A 44 0.61 -8.50 7.23
CA LEU A 44 -0.86 -8.57 7.15
C LEU A 44 -1.45 -9.35 8.33
N GLN A 45 -0.91 -10.55 8.61
CA GLN A 45 -1.35 -11.35 9.76
C GLN A 45 -1.17 -10.60 11.09
N ARG A 46 -0.10 -9.81 11.23
CA ARG A 46 0.15 -9.03 12.45
C ARG A 46 -0.86 -7.91 12.63
N LEU A 47 -1.28 -7.28 11.53
CA LEU A 47 -2.32 -6.25 11.53
C LEU A 47 -3.69 -6.84 11.90
N GLU A 48 -4.02 -8.03 11.40
CA GLU A 48 -5.29 -8.72 11.66
C GLU A 48 -5.38 -9.29 13.09
N ALA A 49 -4.31 -9.94 13.56
CA ALA A 49 -4.36 -10.71 14.80
C ALA A 49 -4.31 -9.85 16.08
N GLY A 50 -4.02 -8.55 15.98
CA GLY A 50 -4.17 -7.57 17.07
C GLY A 50 -3.37 -7.85 18.36
N HIS A 51 -2.42 -8.80 18.33
CA HIS A 51 -1.69 -9.28 19.51
C HIS A 51 -0.97 -8.18 20.32
N ASP A 52 -0.65 -7.05 19.69
CA ASP A 52 -0.15 -5.84 20.36
C ASP A 52 -0.75 -4.60 19.69
N PRO A 53 -1.78 -3.97 20.29
CA PRO A 53 -2.47 -2.82 19.70
C PRO A 53 -1.55 -1.62 19.46
N ALA A 54 -0.61 -1.34 20.38
CA ALA A 54 0.30 -0.19 20.27
C ALA A 54 1.35 -0.39 19.17
N PHE A 55 1.86 -1.61 19.01
CA PHE A 55 2.73 -1.95 17.89
C PHE A 55 1.97 -1.93 16.55
N THR A 56 0.76 -2.48 16.51
CA THR A 56 -0.08 -2.53 15.31
C THR A 56 -0.42 -1.14 14.80
N GLN A 57 -0.76 -0.22 15.70
CA GLN A 57 -1.03 1.17 15.35
C GLN A 57 0.19 1.88 14.79
N ARG A 58 1.35 1.78 15.48
CA ARG A 58 2.63 2.34 14.96
C ARG A 58 3.01 1.77 13.60
N LEU A 59 2.80 0.48 13.38
CA LEU A 59 3.09 -0.17 12.11
C LEU A 59 2.15 0.30 11.01
N THR A 60 0.87 0.45 11.31
CA THR A 60 -0.13 1.00 10.38
C THR A 60 0.22 2.43 10.00
N ASP A 61 0.53 3.29 10.97
CA ASP A 61 0.91 4.69 10.73
C ASP A 61 2.18 4.79 9.87
N TRP A 62 3.15 3.93 10.12
CA TRP A 62 4.35 3.84 9.29
C TRP A 62 4.03 3.38 7.85
N LEU A 63 3.20 2.35 7.69
CA LEU A 63 2.76 1.85 6.37
C LEU A 63 2.01 2.92 5.59
N ARG A 64 1.13 3.71 6.23
CA ARG A 64 0.42 4.83 5.57
C ARG A 64 1.37 5.88 5.00
N ARG A 65 2.52 6.13 5.64
CA ARG A 65 3.51 7.12 5.18
C ARG A 65 4.44 6.58 4.09
N GLU A 66 4.85 5.31 4.20
CA GLU A 66 5.85 4.73 3.31
C GLU A 66 5.26 4.05 2.07
N LEU A 67 4.09 3.39 2.17
CA LEU A 67 3.47 2.70 1.03
C LEU A 67 3.18 3.62 -0.17
N PRO A 68 2.66 4.85 0.00
CA PRO A 68 2.44 5.76 -1.13
C PRO A 68 3.73 6.13 -1.89
N GLY A 69 4.87 6.17 -1.19
CA GLY A 69 6.18 6.41 -1.80
C GLY A 69 6.80 5.16 -2.44
N PHE A 70 6.48 3.98 -1.91
CA PHE A 70 6.97 2.70 -2.44
C PHE A 70 6.16 2.20 -3.65
N LEU A 71 4.85 2.44 -3.67
CA LEU A 71 3.94 2.02 -4.72
C LEU A 71 3.97 3.01 -5.89
N THR A 72 4.66 2.62 -6.95
CA THR A 72 4.79 3.44 -8.17
C THR A 72 3.58 3.37 -9.09
N ARG A 73 2.75 2.32 -8.97
CA ARG A 73 1.57 2.09 -9.82
C ARG A 73 0.29 2.36 -9.06
N GLU A 74 -0.63 3.07 -9.70
CA GLU A 74 -1.94 3.41 -9.10
C GLU A 74 -2.80 2.17 -8.84
N ALA A 75 -2.72 1.15 -9.70
CA ALA A 75 -3.38 -0.13 -9.50
C ALA A 75 -2.91 -0.84 -8.22
N ASP A 76 -1.62 -0.75 -7.89
CA ASP A 76 -1.08 -1.36 -6.68
C ASP A 76 -1.52 -0.57 -5.44
N LYS A 77 -1.60 0.77 -5.53
CA LYS A 77 -2.13 1.62 -4.43
C LYS A 77 -3.58 1.28 -4.09
N ALA A 78 -4.41 1.00 -5.10
CA ALA A 78 -5.80 0.61 -4.89
C ALA A 78 -5.95 -0.69 -4.07
N LEU A 79 -4.99 -1.61 -4.16
CA LEU A 79 -4.98 -2.85 -3.37
C LEU A 79 -4.73 -2.63 -1.87
N PHE A 80 -4.19 -1.47 -1.48
CA PHE A 80 -3.89 -1.11 -0.09
C PHE A 80 -4.69 0.10 0.39
N ALA A 81 -5.78 0.47 -0.29
CA ALA A 81 -6.57 1.66 0.04
C ALA A 81 -7.23 1.58 1.44
N ASP A 82 -7.56 0.37 1.88
CA ASP A 82 -8.02 0.04 3.22
C ASP A 82 -6.97 0.33 4.30
N LEU A 83 -5.70 0.03 3.99
CA LEU A 83 -4.58 0.17 4.92
C LEU A 83 -3.99 1.58 4.94
N ILE A 84 -3.79 2.17 3.76
CA ILE A 84 -3.28 3.54 3.57
C ILE A 84 -4.25 4.55 4.18
N GLY A 85 -5.52 4.16 4.34
CA GLY A 85 -6.61 5.07 4.59
C GLY A 85 -6.76 5.90 3.34
N SER A 86 -7.69 5.53 2.46
CA SER A 86 -8.27 6.60 1.64
C SER A 86 -8.74 7.64 2.65
N GLU A 87 -8.22 8.85 2.59
CA GLU A 87 -9.02 9.99 3.01
C GLU A 87 -10.30 9.89 2.18
N THR A 88 -11.28 9.13 2.67
CA THR A 88 -12.66 9.53 2.51
C THR A 88 -12.66 10.91 3.14
N ILE A 89 -12.48 11.91 2.28
CA ILE A 89 -12.71 13.32 2.56
C ILE A 89 -13.99 13.31 3.39
N PRO A 90 -13.93 13.60 4.71
CA PRO A 90 -15.14 13.62 5.49
C PRO A 90 -15.90 14.84 4.97
N GLU A 91 -16.95 14.55 4.23
CA GLU A 91 -18.10 15.40 4.00
C GLU A 91 -18.70 15.77 5.37
N ALA A 92 -18.01 16.63 6.11
CA ALA A 92 -18.33 17.06 7.46
C ALA A 92 -18.09 18.57 7.64
N ALA A 93 -18.23 19.33 6.54
CA ALA A 93 -18.10 20.79 6.54
C ALA A 93 -19.28 21.49 5.83
N SER A 94 -20.52 20.96 5.95
CA SER A 94 -21.72 21.69 5.50
C SER A 94 -22.90 21.66 6.48
N VAL A 95 -22.64 21.58 7.79
CA VAL A 95 -23.68 21.87 8.78
C VAL A 95 -23.12 22.74 9.91
N ARG A 96 -22.76 23.98 9.58
CA ARG A 96 -22.72 25.07 10.57
C ARG A 96 -23.11 26.38 9.90
N SER A 97 -24.29 26.86 10.25
CA SER A 97 -24.86 28.23 10.25
C SER A 97 -26.37 28.03 10.00
N GLU A 98 -27.31 28.24 10.91
CA GLU A 98 -27.49 29.31 11.90
C GLU A 98 -28.36 28.83 13.08
N PRO A 99 -28.22 29.41 14.28
CA PRO A 99 -29.39 29.68 15.11
C PRO A 99 -29.41 31.18 15.43
N ALA A 100 -30.20 31.95 14.69
CA ALA A 100 -30.39 33.38 14.93
C ALA A 100 -31.88 33.71 15.09
N ALA A 101 -32.24 33.95 16.35
CA ALA A 101 -33.14 35.01 16.82
C ALA A 101 -34.59 35.08 16.29
N ILE A 102 -35.52 34.80 17.22
CA ILE A 102 -36.54 35.73 17.71
C ILE A 102 -37.14 36.69 16.67
N SER A 103 -38.43 36.51 16.35
CA SER A 103 -39.39 37.61 16.23
C SER A 103 -40.83 37.08 16.31
N GLN A 104 -41.48 37.34 17.43
CA GLN A 104 -42.95 37.43 17.49
C GLN A 104 -43.38 38.67 16.71
N PRO A 105 -44.50 38.63 15.97
CA PRO A 105 -45.29 39.82 15.76
C PRO A 105 -46.59 39.71 16.53
N SER A 106 -46.76 40.67 17.43
CA SER A 106 -47.98 41.05 18.13
C SER A 106 -49.17 41.11 17.17
N GLY A 107 -50.23 40.36 17.49
CA GLY A 107 -51.51 40.39 16.79
C GLY A 107 -52.65 40.50 17.80
N GLU A 108 -52.85 41.68 18.36
CA GLU A 108 -54.10 42.03 19.04
C GLU A 108 -54.40 43.52 18.78
N ALA A 109 -55.09 43.75 17.67
CA ALA A 109 -55.91 44.94 17.45
C ALA A 109 -57.34 44.43 17.23
N GLY A 110 -58.26 44.95 18.04
CA GLY A 110 -59.58 44.36 18.26
C GLY A 110 -60.64 44.64 17.20
N GLU A 111 -61.76 43.93 17.35
CA GLU A 111 -63.05 44.18 16.69
C GLU A 111 -64.12 43.51 17.59
N ALA A 112 -64.80 44.27 18.46
CA ALA A 112 -66.14 44.86 18.24
C ALA A 112 -67.27 43.81 18.14
N ALA A 113 -68.01 43.65 19.25
CA ALA A 113 -69.47 43.44 19.31
C ALA A 113 -69.95 43.58 20.77
#